data_AF-A0A970D6W8-F1
#
_entry.id   AF-A0A970D6W8-F1
#
_cell.length_a   1.000
_cell.length_b   1.000
_cell.length_c   1.000
_cell.angle_alpha   90.00
_cell.angle_beta   90.00
_cell.angle_gamma   90.00
#
_symmetry.space_group_name_H-M   'P 1'
#
loop_
_entity.id
_entity.type
_entity.pdbx_description
1 polymer ?
#
loop_
_entity_poly.entity_id
_entity_poly.type
_entity_poly.pdbx_seq_one_letter_code
_entity_poly.pdbx_strand_id
1 'polypeptide(L)'
;MKNYYQMLGVHDFANFDDLITAFERKRDELFKSDSPLASIPKLLEMKAALEELADSEKRKVYDEKLEEFLKETDEIFSQAIAAISEKDYEKALELLNQCIKLNPGEPSYYDAQGLIFRLQEKYRESIAAYRQGLATGMQKAFFNKSLAEIYTLMQDQDNAESCYLEAIEGFKTILETEPGEPEATEALLDVYMATGFKEEALEQAQILLKSDPDNCSYLMKHAIASYRIDDYEKAEQIFEKLLQAGYDRPAAYLYIGLINFNKRLLAKAAEAFEKSLELAPQQKGVAELSAKIEEIRKRIGKTVEEITDKGIYDFYTDGYVKWYNDERGLGMAACKECPDVLLHYTAIPAELSDKLKRGDLIKFGVFKDEETPVAVKVELISSEEDLETLPGKIFSLDRERATGLIKGPEDEDILFSFSELNQNAAEVLTEGLDVIFEAAKTKTLDDKFAWTARNIRLRKPVKIPS
;
A
#
# COMPACT_ATOMS: atom_id res chain seq x y z
N MET A 1 -9.66 8.28 47.80
CA MET A 1 -10.97 8.97 47.92
C MET A 1 -11.92 8.34 46.91
N LYS A 2 -13.22 8.16 47.18
CA LYS A 2 -14.12 7.61 46.15
C LYS A 2 -14.51 8.73 45.18
N ASN A 3 -14.25 8.57 43.88
CA ASN A 3 -14.63 9.55 42.86
C ASN A 3 -16.14 9.42 42.53
N TYR A 4 -16.96 10.37 42.99
CA TYR A 4 -18.40 10.40 42.80
C TYR A 4 -18.79 10.75 41.36
N TYR A 5 -18.01 11.57 40.67
CA TYR A 5 -18.21 11.90 39.26
C TYR A 5 -18.06 10.67 38.37
N GLN A 6 -16.93 9.98 38.49
CA GLN A 6 -16.69 8.72 37.76
C GLN A 6 -17.72 7.64 38.11
N MET A 7 -18.14 7.57 39.38
CA MET A 7 -19.21 6.66 39.80
C MET A 7 -20.52 6.92 39.06
N LEU A 8 -20.88 8.18 38.84
CA LEU A 8 -22.03 8.59 38.01
C LEU A 8 -21.75 8.48 36.51
N GLY A 9 -20.49 8.33 36.11
CA GLY A 9 -20.07 8.18 34.71
C GLY A 9 -20.09 9.50 33.96
N VAL A 10 -19.66 10.57 34.63
CA VAL A 10 -19.46 11.90 34.07
C VAL A 10 -18.01 12.34 34.28
N HIS A 11 -17.60 13.39 33.58
CA HIS A 11 -16.33 14.07 33.81
C HIS A 11 -16.25 14.65 35.22
N ASP A 12 -15.03 14.73 35.74
CA ASP A 12 -14.77 15.40 37.00
C ASP A 12 -15.23 16.86 36.94
N PHE A 13 -15.83 17.33 38.03
CA PHE A 13 -16.39 18.69 38.14
C PHE A 13 -17.59 19.00 37.21
N ALA A 14 -18.23 17.99 36.60
CA ALA A 14 -19.43 18.16 35.76
C ALA A 14 -20.57 18.91 36.46
N ASN A 15 -21.32 19.75 35.76
CA ASN A 15 -22.36 20.58 36.38
C ASN A 15 -23.52 19.70 36.94
N PHE A 16 -24.40 20.29 37.75
CA PHE A 16 -25.45 19.50 38.41
C PHE A 16 -26.47 18.89 37.44
N ASP A 17 -26.75 19.54 36.31
CA ASP A 17 -27.66 19.01 35.29
C ASP A 17 -27.05 17.80 34.59
N ASP A 18 -25.74 17.80 34.31
CA ASP A 18 -25.00 16.66 33.78
C ASP A 18 -25.07 15.47 34.74
N LEU A 19 -24.91 15.73 36.05
CA LEU A 19 -24.95 14.71 37.10
C LEU A 19 -26.33 14.04 37.18
N ILE A 20 -27.41 14.83 37.16
CA ILE A 20 -28.78 14.30 37.15
C ILE A 20 -28.99 13.47 35.89
N THR A 21 -28.66 14.02 34.72
CA THR A 21 -28.87 13.35 33.43
C THR A 21 -28.14 12.00 33.39
N ALA A 22 -26.89 11.96 33.84
CA ALA A 22 -26.10 10.73 33.87
C ALA A 22 -26.64 9.72 34.90
N PHE A 23 -27.09 10.20 36.07
CA PHE A 23 -27.75 9.35 37.07
C PHE A 23 -29.02 8.71 36.50
N GLU A 24 -29.88 9.49 35.84
CA GLU A 24 -31.11 8.98 35.22
C GLU A 24 -30.82 7.99 34.11
N ARG A 25 -29.86 8.28 33.23
CA ARG A 25 -29.42 7.36 32.18
C ARG A 25 -28.97 6.01 32.76
N LYS A 26 -28.04 6.03 33.72
CA LYS A 26 -27.56 4.80 34.36
C LYS A 26 -28.64 4.09 35.16
N ARG A 27 -29.56 4.83 35.77
CA ARG A 27 -30.73 4.25 36.44
C ARG A 27 -31.54 3.44 35.44
N ASP A 28 -31.90 4.05 34.32
CA ASP A 28 -32.73 3.42 33.31
C ASP A 28 -32.03 2.20 32.67
N GLU A 29 -30.72 2.28 32.42
CA GLU A 29 -29.89 1.13 31.99
C GLU A 29 -29.96 -0.04 32.98
N LEU A 30 -29.73 0.23 34.28
CA LEU A 30 -29.74 -0.79 35.32
C LEU A 30 -31.12 -1.43 35.50
N PHE A 31 -32.20 -0.67 35.29
CA PHE A 31 -33.57 -1.18 35.36
C PHE A 31 -34.04 -1.91 34.09
N LYS A 32 -33.38 -1.70 32.96
CA LYS A 32 -33.61 -2.47 31.72
C LYS A 32 -32.82 -3.78 31.65
N SER A 33 -31.86 -4.00 32.57
CA SER A 33 -31.08 -5.23 32.64
C SER A 33 -31.94 -6.45 33.03
N ASP A 34 -31.47 -7.66 32.71
CA ASP A 34 -32.14 -8.93 33.05
C ASP A 34 -32.32 -9.17 34.56
N SER A 35 -31.69 -8.36 35.41
CA SER A 35 -31.79 -8.49 36.88
C SER A 35 -31.88 -7.12 37.60
N PRO A 36 -32.99 -6.37 37.44
CA PRO A 36 -33.14 -5.03 38.01
C PRO A 36 -33.01 -4.98 39.53
N LEU A 37 -33.49 -6.02 40.23
CA LEU A 37 -33.40 -6.12 41.69
C LEU A 37 -31.95 -6.27 42.19
N ALA A 38 -31.09 -6.93 41.41
CA ALA A 38 -29.67 -7.09 41.76
C ALA A 38 -28.91 -5.75 41.68
N SER A 39 -29.44 -4.78 40.94
CA SER A 39 -28.84 -3.46 40.74
C SER A 39 -29.20 -2.43 41.83
N ILE A 40 -30.13 -2.75 42.73
CA ILE A 40 -30.60 -1.83 43.79
C ILE A 40 -29.45 -1.30 44.67
N PRO A 41 -28.50 -2.11 45.16
CA PRO A 41 -27.40 -1.59 45.99
C PRO A 41 -26.56 -0.54 45.26
N LYS A 42 -26.25 -0.77 43.98
CA LYS A 42 -25.48 0.16 43.14
C LYS A 42 -26.24 1.47 42.92
N LEU A 43 -27.55 1.39 42.69
CA LEU A 43 -28.42 2.56 42.54
C LEU A 43 -28.48 3.42 43.81
N LEU A 44 -28.58 2.79 44.98
CA LEU A 44 -28.57 3.50 46.26
C LEU A 44 -27.26 4.23 46.49
N GLU A 45 -26.14 3.57 46.14
CA GLU A 45 -24.83 4.15 46.26
C GLU A 45 -24.65 5.35 45.31
N MET A 46 -25.11 5.24 44.07
CA MET A 46 -25.08 6.35 43.10
C MET A 46 -25.98 7.51 43.54
N LYS A 47 -27.14 7.19 44.12
CA LYS A 47 -28.06 8.20 44.63
C LYS A 47 -27.42 8.99 45.78
N ALA A 48 -26.75 8.31 46.70
CA ALA A 48 -26.02 8.97 47.79
C ALA A 48 -24.90 9.88 47.26
N ALA A 49 -24.17 9.45 46.23
CA ALA A 49 -23.17 10.28 45.57
C ALA A 49 -23.80 11.53 44.92
N LEU A 50 -24.93 11.38 44.23
CA LEU A 50 -25.67 12.51 43.64
C LEU A 50 -26.17 13.48 44.71
N GLU A 51 -26.69 12.98 45.83
CA GLU A 51 -27.16 13.81 46.95
C GLU A 51 -26.03 14.63 47.58
N GLU A 52 -24.83 14.06 47.70
CA GLU A 52 -23.67 14.78 48.21
C GLU A 52 -23.19 15.86 47.22
N LEU A 53 -23.20 15.56 45.91
CA LEU A 53 -22.85 16.51 44.84
C LEU A 53 -23.95 17.55 44.54
N ALA A 54 -25.19 17.32 44.98
CA ALA A 54 -26.31 18.25 44.82
C ALA A 54 -26.22 19.47 45.75
N ASP A 55 -25.58 19.28 46.91
CA ASP A 55 -25.34 20.36 47.87
C ASP A 55 -24.11 21.16 47.42
N SER A 56 -24.32 22.42 47.05
CA SER A 56 -23.25 23.26 46.48
C SER A 56 -22.07 23.50 47.44
N GLU A 57 -22.32 23.58 48.76
CA GLU A 57 -21.24 23.81 49.72
C GLU A 57 -20.43 22.53 49.93
N LYS A 58 -21.11 21.39 50.09
CA LYS A 58 -20.43 20.10 50.23
C LYS A 58 -19.68 19.70 48.97
N ARG A 59 -20.31 19.90 47.81
CA ARG A 59 -19.71 19.65 46.51
C ARG A 59 -18.43 20.46 46.35
N LYS A 60 -18.43 21.75 46.69
CA LYS A 60 -17.22 22.57 46.61
C LYS A 60 -16.08 22.00 47.44
N VAL A 61 -16.34 21.60 48.69
CA VAL A 61 -15.33 20.97 49.57
C VAL A 61 -14.87 19.61 49.04
N TYR A 62 -15.77 18.85 48.43
CA TYR A 62 -15.46 17.59 47.78
C TYR A 62 -14.55 17.80 46.56
N ASP A 63 -14.89 18.77 45.71
CA ASP A 63 -14.18 19.13 44.49
C ASP A 63 -12.76 19.58 44.81
N GLU A 64 -12.55 20.45 45.80
CA GLU A 64 -11.21 20.87 46.24
C GLU A 64 -10.33 19.69 46.66
N LYS A 65 -10.90 18.74 47.42
CA LYS A 65 -10.19 17.52 47.85
C LYS A 65 -9.93 16.57 46.69
N LEU A 66 -10.88 16.45 45.76
CA LEU A 66 -10.73 15.63 44.57
C LEU A 66 -9.64 16.21 43.67
N GLU A 67 -9.58 17.53 43.50
CA GLU A 67 -8.56 18.21 42.71
C GLU A 67 -7.16 18.00 43.28
N GLU A 68 -6.98 18.17 44.60
CA GLU A 68 -5.70 17.88 45.26
C GLU A 68 -5.31 16.41 45.11
N PHE A 69 -6.26 15.50 45.27
CA PHE A 69 -6.06 14.06 45.09
C PHE A 69 -5.68 13.69 43.64
N LEU A 70 -6.39 14.23 42.65
CA LEU A 70 -6.12 13.97 41.24
C LEU A 70 -4.75 14.50 40.85
N LYS A 71 -4.39 15.70 41.32
CA LYS A 71 -3.06 16.27 41.10
C LYS A 71 -1.95 15.39 41.67
N GLU A 72 -2.11 14.89 42.89
CA GLU A 72 -1.14 13.96 43.49
C GLU A 72 -1.01 12.69 42.65
N THR A 73 -2.13 12.10 42.21
CA THR A 73 -2.10 10.89 41.39
C THR A 73 -1.51 11.12 40.00
N ASP A 74 -1.77 12.26 39.38
CA ASP A 74 -1.26 12.65 38.06
C ASP A 74 0.25 12.90 38.10
N GLU A 75 0.77 13.46 39.20
CA GLU A 75 2.21 13.63 39.41
C GLU A 75 2.91 12.27 39.50
N ILE A 76 2.33 11.30 40.22
CA ILE A 76 2.87 9.93 40.32
C ILE A 76 2.77 9.23 38.96
N PHE A 77 1.65 9.37 38.25
CA PHE A 77 1.46 8.76 36.93
C PHE A 77 2.44 9.34 35.89
N SER A 78 2.67 10.65 35.92
CA SER A 78 3.66 11.32 35.06
C SER A 78 5.08 10.78 35.31
N GLN A 79 5.43 10.51 36.57
CA GLN A 79 6.70 9.84 36.91
C GLN A 79 6.75 8.40 36.38
N ALA A 80 5.62 7.68 36.42
CA ALA A 80 5.53 6.34 35.85
C ALA A 80 5.75 6.36 34.33
N ILE A 81 5.11 7.27 33.60
CA ILE A 81 5.28 7.45 32.14
C ILE A 81 6.74 7.82 31.80
N ALA A 82 7.38 8.67 32.60
CA ALA A 82 8.80 8.99 32.45
C ALA A 82 9.68 7.73 32.63
N ALA A 83 9.41 6.92 33.65
CA ALA A 83 10.13 5.66 33.88
C ALA A 83 9.92 4.64 32.74
N ILE A 84 8.71 4.55 32.16
CA ILE A 84 8.44 3.73 30.96
C ILE A 84 9.32 4.20 29.78
N SER A 85 9.42 5.51 29.59
CA SER A 85 10.23 6.11 28.51
C SER A 85 11.73 5.82 28.70
N GLU A 86 12.19 5.79 29.95
CA GLU A 86 13.55 5.39 30.34
C GLU A 86 13.77 3.86 30.32
N LYS A 87 12.71 3.07 30.07
CA LYS A 87 12.67 1.60 30.14
C LYS A 87 12.97 1.04 31.54
N ASP A 88 12.84 1.85 32.58
CA ASP A 88 12.85 1.42 33.98
C ASP A 88 11.46 0.86 34.34
N TYR A 89 11.21 -0.34 33.83
CA TYR A 89 9.90 -1.00 33.95
C TYR A 89 9.58 -1.39 35.39
N GLU A 90 10.57 -1.75 36.20
CA GLU A 90 10.39 -2.03 37.63
C GLU A 90 9.84 -0.80 38.36
N LYS A 91 10.50 0.36 38.24
CA LYS A 91 10.05 1.61 38.87
C LYS A 91 8.71 2.06 38.33
N ALA A 92 8.49 1.95 37.02
CA ALA A 92 7.20 2.29 36.41
C ALA A 92 6.06 1.45 37.01
N LEU A 93 6.25 0.13 37.15
CA LEU A 93 5.26 -0.75 37.76
C LEU A 93 5.03 -0.45 39.24
N GLU A 94 6.07 -0.08 40.00
CA GLU A 94 5.91 0.36 41.40
C GLU A 94 5.04 1.61 41.51
N LEU A 95 5.29 2.61 40.67
CA LEU A 95 4.51 3.86 40.63
C LEU A 95 3.06 3.60 40.16
N LEU A 96 2.86 2.79 39.12
CA LEU A 96 1.52 2.40 38.66
C LEU A 96 0.74 1.66 39.74
N ASN A 97 1.38 0.77 40.50
CA ASN A 97 0.74 0.10 41.64
C ASN A 97 0.34 1.09 42.75
N GLN A 98 1.07 2.20 42.92
CA GLN A 98 0.66 3.28 43.82
C GLN A 98 -0.56 4.03 43.25
N CYS A 99 -0.54 4.39 41.97
CA CYS A 99 -1.67 5.01 41.27
C CYS A 99 -2.94 4.16 41.39
N ILE A 100 -2.86 2.85 41.13
CA ILE A 100 -3.98 1.90 41.23
C ILE A 100 -4.50 1.79 42.68
N LYS A 101 -3.63 1.82 43.69
CA LYS A 101 -4.05 1.83 45.10
C LYS A 101 -4.79 3.11 45.46
N LEU A 102 -4.38 4.25 44.91
CA LEU A 102 -4.99 5.55 45.17
C LEU A 102 -6.33 5.69 44.44
N ASN A 103 -6.34 5.44 43.12
CA ASN A 103 -7.50 5.50 42.26
C ASN A 103 -7.63 4.22 41.38
N PRO A 104 -8.26 3.15 41.89
CA PRO A 104 -8.41 1.90 41.13
C PRO A 104 -9.41 2.01 39.97
N GLY A 105 -10.14 3.12 39.84
CA GLY A 105 -11.12 3.34 38.77
C GLY A 105 -10.53 3.90 37.48
N GLU A 106 -9.28 4.36 37.49
CA GLU A 106 -8.65 5.02 36.35
C GLU A 106 -8.10 4.00 35.33
N PRO A 107 -8.65 3.93 34.11
CA PRO A 107 -8.27 2.94 33.11
C PRO A 107 -6.82 3.09 32.63
N SER A 108 -6.32 4.33 32.56
CA SER A 108 -4.99 4.66 32.02
C SER A 108 -3.85 3.93 32.75
N TYR A 109 -4.02 3.62 34.05
CA TYR A 109 -3.00 2.90 34.83
C TYR A 109 -2.88 1.44 34.42
N TYR A 110 -4.02 0.79 34.16
CA TYR A 110 -4.06 -0.60 33.72
C TYR A 110 -3.59 -0.75 32.28
N ASP A 111 -3.88 0.24 31.44
CA ASP A 111 -3.37 0.28 30.07
C ASP A 111 -1.84 0.38 30.04
N ALA A 112 -1.27 1.34 30.78
CA ALA A 112 0.18 1.49 30.93
C ALA A 112 0.84 0.23 31.52
N GLN A 113 0.23 -0.37 32.54
CA GLN A 113 0.72 -1.61 33.14
C GLN A 113 0.69 -2.79 32.15
N GLY A 114 -0.41 -2.95 31.41
CA GLY A 114 -0.58 -3.96 30.38
C GLY A 114 0.46 -3.81 29.26
N LEU A 115 0.73 -2.57 28.84
CA LEU A 115 1.74 -2.24 27.84
C LEU A 115 3.15 -2.60 28.30
N ILE A 116 3.53 -2.27 29.55
CA ILE A 116 4.84 -2.65 30.11
C ILE A 116 5.02 -4.17 30.06
N PHE A 117 4.04 -4.92 30.55
CA PHE A 117 4.12 -6.39 30.54
C PHE A 117 4.19 -6.95 29.12
N ARG A 118 3.47 -6.35 28.17
CA ARG A 118 3.58 -6.71 26.74
C ARG A 118 4.98 -6.49 26.19
N LEU A 119 5.59 -5.33 26.47
CA LEU A 119 6.95 -5.00 26.04
C LEU A 119 8.00 -5.93 26.66
N GLN A 120 7.72 -6.49 27.83
CA GLN A 120 8.53 -7.52 28.48
C GLN A 120 8.19 -8.95 28.03
N GLU A 121 7.29 -9.12 27.06
CA GLU A 121 6.75 -10.42 26.59
C GLU A 121 6.07 -11.26 27.71
N LYS A 122 5.68 -10.61 28.81
CA LYS A 122 4.93 -11.20 29.93
C LYS A 122 3.43 -11.17 29.65
N TYR A 123 3.02 -11.96 28.66
CA TYR A 123 1.66 -11.90 28.10
C TYR A 123 0.55 -12.20 29.11
N ARG A 124 0.79 -13.10 30.07
CA ARG A 124 -0.23 -13.46 31.08
C ARG A 124 -0.50 -12.30 32.05
N GLU A 125 0.55 -11.63 32.50
CA GLU A 125 0.49 -10.46 33.35
C GLU A 125 -0.13 -9.27 32.60
N SER A 126 0.19 -9.12 31.32
CA SER A 126 -0.44 -8.12 30.44
C SER A 126 -1.95 -8.33 30.33
N ILE A 127 -2.41 -9.56 30.05
CA ILE A 127 -3.84 -9.91 30.03
C ILE A 127 -4.50 -9.62 31.37
N ALA A 128 -3.84 -9.94 32.49
CA ALA A 128 -4.39 -9.70 33.82
C ALA A 128 -4.61 -8.19 34.07
N ALA A 129 -3.64 -7.35 33.71
CA ALA A 129 -3.74 -5.90 33.83
C ALA A 129 -4.88 -5.35 32.95
N TYR A 130 -4.94 -5.73 31.66
CA TYR A 130 -6.01 -5.28 30.77
C TYR A 130 -7.40 -5.74 31.20
N ARG A 131 -7.54 -6.95 31.76
CA ARG A 131 -8.81 -7.41 32.35
C ARG A 131 -9.22 -6.61 33.59
N GLN A 132 -8.26 -6.14 34.39
CA GLN A 132 -8.55 -5.22 35.50
C GLN A 132 -9.01 -3.86 34.96
N GLY A 133 -8.36 -3.34 33.92
CA GLY A 133 -8.79 -2.13 33.21
C GLY A 133 -10.21 -2.25 32.65
N LEU A 134 -10.51 -3.37 31.97
CA LEU A 134 -11.85 -3.67 31.45
C LEU A 134 -12.93 -3.70 32.55
N ALA A 135 -12.57 -4.14 33.76
CA ALA A 135 -13.48 -4.17 34.92
C ALA A 135 -13.85 -2.77 35.46
N THR A 136 -13.09 -1.71 35.11
CA THR A 136 -13.48 -0.31 35.40
C THR A 136 -14.75 0.11 34.64
N GLY A 137 -15.00 -0.54 33.50
CA GLY A 137 -16.12 -0.25 32.61
C GLY A 137 -15.89 0.91 31.64
N MET A 138 -14.75 1.62 31.74
CA MET A 138 -14.34 2.68 30.81
C MET A 138 -13.39 2.14 29.74
N GLN A 139 -13.33 2.81 28.58
CA GLN A 139 -12.42 2.49 27.46
C GLN A 139 -12.43 1.00 27.02
N LYS A 140 -13.58 0.33 27.12
CA LYS A 140 -13.69 -1.12 26.85
C LYS A 140 -13.18 -1.51 25.46
N ALA A 141 -13.47 -0.70 24.43
CA ALA A 141 -13.04 -0.94 23.07
C ALA A 141 -11.50 -1.01 22.96
N PHE A 142 -10.80 -0.08 23.62
CA PHE A 142 -9.34 -0.02 23.66
C PHE A 142 -8.72 -1.21 24.42
N PHE A 143 -9.31 -1.60 25.55
CA PHE A 143 -8.87 -2.80 26.27
C PHE A 143 -9.07 -4.08 25.47
N ASN A 144 -10.20 -4.21 24.78
CA ASN A 144 -10.47 -5.37 23.92
C ASN A 144 -9.52 -5.40 22.71
N LYS A 145 -9.21 -4.26 22.07
CA LYS A 145 -8.16 -4.19 21.05
C LYS A 145 -6.82 -4.69 21.60
N SER A 146 -6.40 -4.17 22.76
CA SER A 146 -5.12 -4.55 23.37
C SER A 146 -5.05 -6.03 23.75
N LEU A 147 -6.13 -6.58 24.32
CA LEU A 147 -6.25 -8.02 24.61
C LEU A 147 -6.14 -8.85 23.34
N ALA A 148 -6.82 -8.44 22.26
CA ALA A 148 -6.78 -9.14 20.98
C ALA A 148 -5.36 -9.19 20.40
N GLU A 149 -4.61 -8.09 20.48
CA GLU A 149 -3.19 -8.04 20.07
C GLU A 149 -2.33 -9.02 20.88
N ILE A 150 -2.53 -9.10 22.20
CA ILE A 150 -1.81 -10.07 23.05
C ILE A 150 -2.17 -11.51 22.68
N TYR A 151 -3.46 -11.83 22.53
CA TYR A 151 -3.90 -13.17 22.13
C TYR A 151 -3.34 -13.56 20.76
N THR A 152 -3.24 -12.61 19.83
CA THR A 152 -2.59 -12.81 18.53
C THR A 152 -1.11 -13.19 18.70
N LEU A 153 -0.36 -12.49 19.56
CA LEU A 153 1.05 -12.81 19.86
C LEU A 153 1.20 -14.19 20.50
N MET A 154 0.20 -14.61 21.29
CA MET A 154 0.15 -15.93 21.90
C MET A 154 -0.36 -17.05 20.96
N GLN A 155 -0.71 -16.72 19.71
CA GLN A 155 -1.33 -17.62 18.73
C GLN A 155 -2.68 -18.21 19.19
N ASP A 156 -3.38 -17.50 20.09
CA ASP A 156 -4.70 -17.86 20.57
C ASP A 156 -5.76 -17.14 19.73
N GLN A 157 -6.04 -17.71 18.54
CA GLN A 157 -6.88 -17.07 17.53
C GLN A 157 -8.34 -16.89 18.00
N ASP A 158 -8.89 -17.87 18.72
CA ASP A 158 -10.29 -17.82 19.18
C ASP A 158 -10.52 -16.64 20.13
N ASN A 159 -9.62 -16.44 21.12
CA ASN A 159 -9.72 -15.31 22.03
C ASN A 159 -9.39 -13.98 21.35
N ALA A 160 -8.46 -13.98 20.40
CA ALA A 160 -8.13 -12.79 19.63
C ALA A 160 -9.33 -12.32 18.80
N GLU A 161 -9.99 -13.21 18.07
CA GLU A 161 -11.17 -12.91 17.25
C GLU A 161 -12.30 -12.35 18.10
N SER A 162 -12.63 -13.00 19.23
CA SER A 162 -13.66 -12.52 20.15
C SER A 162 -13.37 -11.10 20.64
N CYS A 163 -12.12 -10.82 21.05
CA CYS A 163 -11.74 -9.50 21.54
C CYS A 163 -11.75 -8.45 20.41
N TYR A 164 -11.32 -8.79 19.19
CA TYR A 164 -11.41 -7.86 18.05
C TYR A 164 -12.86 -7.51 17.71
N LEU A 165 -13.79 -8.48 17.73
CA LEU A 165 -15.20 -8.22 17.46
C LEU A 165 -15.80 -7.28 18.50
N GLU A 166 -15.51 -7.47 19.79
CA GLU A 166 -15.95 -6.54 20.84
C GLU A 166 -15.31 -5.15 20.69
N ALA A 167 -14.05 -5.07 20.25
CA ALA A 167 -13.40 -3.80 19.97
C ALA A 167 -14.06 -3.05 18.80
N ILE A 168 -14.36 -3.73 17.70
CA ILE A 168 -15.05 -3.17 16.53
C ILE A 168 -16.40 -2.57 16.95
N GLU A 169 -17.22 -3.34 17.66
CA GLU A 169 -18.53 -2.87 18.10
C GLU A 169 -18.41 -1.65 19.04
N GLY A 170 -17.45 -1.71 19.98
CA GLY A 170 -17.20 -0.60 20.89
C GLY A 170 -16.75 0.68 20.18
N PHE A 171 -15.85 0.59 19.21
CA PHE A 171 -15.42 1.76 18.43
C PHE A 171 -16.54 2.30 17.53
N LYS A 172 -17.38 1.43 16.94
CA LYS A 172 -18.56 1.88 16.20
C LYS A 172 -19.51 2.66 17.09
N THR A 173 -19.78 2.19 18.31
CA THR A 173 -20.63 2.92 19.27
C THR A 173 -20.03 4.30 19.61
N ILE A 174 -18.71 4.40 19.79
CA ILE A 174 -18.04 5.70 20.01
C ILE A 174 -18.27 6.63 18.81
N LEU A 175 -18.08 6.14 17.59
CA LEU A 175 -18.23 6.91 16.36
C LEU A 175 -19.69 7.24 16.00
N GLU A 176 -20.67 6.50 16.52
CA GLU A 176 -22.09 6.88 16.44
C GLU A 176 -22.37 8.13 17.29
N THR A 177 -21.71 8.26 18.44
CA THR A 177 -21.86 9.43 19.32
C THR A 177 -21.01 10.62 18.89
N GLU A 178 -19.79 10.36 18.41
CA GLU A 178 -18.81 11.36 17.99
C GLU A 178 -18.28 11.01 16.59
N PRO A 179 -19.05 11.33 15.52
CA PRO A 179 -18.66 10.98 14.17
C PRO A 179 -17.34 11.65 13.76
N GLY A 180 -16.37 10.82 13.36
CA GLY A 180 -15.05 11.30 12.89
C GLY A 180 -14.06 11.65 14.01
N GLU A 181 -14.30 11.21 15.24
CA GLU A 181 -13.31 11.27 16.32
C GLU A 181 -12.03 10.51 15.88
N PRO A 182 -10.87 11.18 15.75
CA PRO A 182 -9.70 10.60 15.11
C PRO A 182 -9.13 9.37 15.82
N GLU A 183 -9.13 9.33 17.15
CA GLU A 183 -8.51 8.23 17.91
C GLU A 183 -9.30 6.92 17.74
N ALA A 184 -10.62 6.97 17.87
CA ALA A 184 -11.51 5.84 17.64
C ALA A 184 -11.53 5.42 16.16
N THR A 185 -11.49 6.38 15.22
CA THR A 185 -11.40 6.07 13.79
C THR A 185 -10.08 5.35 13.47
N GLU A 186 -8.97 5.82 14.04
CA GLU A 186 -7.66 5.21 13.88
C GLU A 186 -7.57 3.83 14.55
N ALA A 187 -8.16 3.67 15.74
CA ALA A 187 -8.18 2.39 16.42
C ALA A 187 -9.06 1.36 15.69
N LEU A 188 -10.21 1.77 15.16
CA LEU A 188 -11.08 0.92 14.34
C LEU A 188 -10.39 0.49 13.04
N LEU A 189 -9.70 1.43 12.37
CA LEU A 189 -8.86 1.15 11.22
C LEU A 189 -7.82 0.07 11.52
N ASP A 190 -7.07 0.19 12.61
CA ASP A 190 -6.06 -0.81 13.00
C ASP A 190 -6.68 -2.19 13.23
N VAL A 191 -7.86 -2.24 13.88
CA VAL A 191 -8.55 -3.50 14.13
C VAL A 191 -9.03 -4.13 12.82
N TYR A 192 -9.59 -3.35 11.89
CA TYR A 192 -9.96 -3.85 10.57
C TYR A 192 -8.77 -4.38 9.77
N MET A 193 -7.62 -3.70 9.87
CA MET A 193 -6.38 -4.15 9.24
C MET A 193 -5.85 -5.47 9.84
N ALA A 194 -5.99 -5.65 11.15
CA ALA A 194 -5.55 -6.87 11.85
C ALA A 194 -6.46 -8.08 11.57
N THR A 195 -7.76 -7.83 11.38
CA THR A 195 -8.78 -8.87 11.16
C THR A 195 -9.05 -9.18 9.69
N GLY A 196 -8.54 -8.35 8.78
CA GLY A 196 -8.64 -8.59 7.33
C GLY A 196 -9.91 -8.04 6.68
N PHE A 197 -10.63 -7.13 7.34
CA PHE A 197 -11.71 -6.32 6.76
C PHE A 197 -11.11 -5.17 5.96
N LYS A 198 -10.58 -5.49 4.77
CA LYS A 198 -9.70 -4.61 4.00
C LYS A 198 -10.42 -3.38 3.44
N GLU A 199 -11.66 -3.56 3.00
CA GLU A 199 -12.51 -2.51 2.45
C GLU A 199 -12.92 -1.50 3.54
N GLU A 200 -13.36 -2.00 4.69
CA GLU A 200 -13.72 -1.18 5.85
C GLU A 200 -12.50 -0.43 6.41
N ALA A 201 -11.32 -1.08 6.43
CA ALA A 201 -10.08 -0.40 6.75
C ALA A 201 -9.80 0.76 5.78
N LEU A 202 -9.92 0.54 4.47
CA LEU A 202 -9.70 1.61 3.51
C LEU A 202 -10.66 2.79 3.72
N GLU A 203 -11.93 2.52 4.05
CA GLU A 203 -12.92 3.55 4.37
C GLU A 203 -12.50 4.38 5.59
N GLN A 204 -12.10 3.75 6.69
CA GLN A 204 -11.66 4.47 7.89
C GLN A 204 -10.39 5.29 7.64
N ALA A 205 -9.44 4.78 6.85
CA ALA A 205 -8.25 5.52 6.45
C ALA A 205 -8.59 6.77 5.63
N GLN A 206 -9.60 6.70 4.77
CA GLN A 206 -10.09 7.86 4.01
C GLN A 206 -10.80 8.89 4.88
N ILE A 207 -11.49 8.46 5.95
CA ILE A 207 -12.10 9.37 6.92
C ILE A 207 -11.01 10.17 7.64
N LEU A 208 -9.95 9.51 8.11
CA LEU A 208 -8.80 10.19 8.74
C LEU A 208 -8.11 11.18 7.78
N LEU A 209 -7.94 10.81 6.51
CA LEU A 209 -7.35 11.72 5.53
C LEU A 209 -8.24 12.91 5.17
N LYS A 210 -9.56 12.83 5.36
CA LYS A 210 -10.44 13.99 5.19
C LYS A 210 -10.25 15.02 6.31
N SER A 211 -9.91 14.59 7.53
CA SER A 211 -9.68 15.50 8.64
C SER A 211 -8.31 16.16 8.58
N ASP A 212 -7.28 15.41 8.17
CA ASP A 212 -5.91 15.93 7.97
C ASP A 212 -5.24 15.28 6.74
N PRO A 213 -5.38 15.91 5.55
CA PRO A 213 -4.91 15.34 4.27
C PRO A 213 -3.39 15.16 4.14
N ASP A 214 -2.61 15.90 4.93
CA ASP A 214 -1.15 15.88 4.87
C ASP A 214 -0.52 15.18 6.09
N ASN A 215 -1.34 14.58 6.95
CA ASN A 215 -0.86 13.75 8.04
C ASN A 215 -0.12 12.53 7.51
N CYS A 216 1.19 12.49 7.72
CA CYS A 216 2.01 11.39 7.23
C CYS A 216 1.66 10.05 7.89
N SER A 217 1.12 10.05 9.12
CA SER A 217 0.63 8.82 9.76
C SER A 217 -0.61 8.29 9.04
N TYR A 218 -1.59 9.16 8.75
CA TYR A 218 -2.81 8.76 8.05
C TYR A 218 -2.54 8.34 6.60
N LEU A 219 -1.64 9.05 5.91
CA LEU A 219 -1.18 8.68 4.58
C LEU A 219 -0.51 7.29 4.59
N MET A 220 0.32 6.99 5.59
CA MET A 220 0.91 5.66 5.75
C MET A 220 -0.17 4.60 5.92
N LYS A 221 -1.13 4.79 6.82
CA LYS A 221 -2.21 3.80 7.04
C LYS A 221 -3.08 3.61 5.79
N HIS A 222 -3.38 4.69 5.06
CA HIS A 222 -4.11 4.62 3.80
C HIS A 222 -3.31 3.87 2.71
N ALA A 223 -2.01 4.09 2.59
CA ALA A 223 -1.15 3.33 1.67
C ALA A 223 -1.16 1.83 2.00
N ILE A 224 -1.09 1.48 3.28
CA ILE A 224 -1.14 0.09 3.72
C ILE A 224 -2.53 -0.50 3.45
N ALA A 225 -3.62 0.23 3.71
CA ALA A 225 -4.98 -0.22 3.40
C ALA A 225 -5.18 -0.42 1.88
N SER A 226 -4.68 0.50 1.04
CA SER A 226 -4.65 0.33 -0.42
C SER A 226 -3.86 -0.90 -0.85
N TYR A 227 -2.68 -1.15 -0.26
CA TYR A 227 -1.94 -2.39 -0.51
C TYR A 227 -2.75 -3.64 -0.16
N ARG A 228 -3.51 -3.61 0.95
CA ARG A 228 -4.29 -4.78 1.40
C ARG A 228 -5.41 -5.14 0.44
N ILE A 229 -6.04 -4.16 -0.22
CA ILE A 229 -7.06 -4.40 -1.26
C ILE A 229 -6.47 -4.63 -2.67
N ASP A 230 -5.14 -4.85 -2.75
CA ASP A 230 -4.40 -5.07 -3.99
C ASP A 230 -4.39 -3.86 -4.96
N ASP A 231 -4.71 -2.65 -4.47
CA ASP A 231 -4.56 -1.38 -5.20
C ASP A 231 -3.11 -0.89 -5.06
N TYR A 232 -2.20 -1.59 -5.74
CA TYR A 232 -0.76 -1.37 -5.65
C TYR A 232 -0.34 -0.04 -6.26
N GLU A 233 -0.99 0.40 -7.34
CA GLU A 233 -0.72 1.67 -8.01
C GLU A 233 -0.95 2.85 -7.07
N LYS A 234 -2.11 2.86 -6.38
CA LYS A 234 -2.42 3.91 -5.43
C LYS A 234 -1.51 3.85 -4.20
N ALA A 235 -1.25 2.65 -3.69
CA ALA A 235 -0.33 2.47 -2.56
C ALA A 235 1.06 3.02 -2.89
N GLU A 236 1.60 2.72 -4.07
CA GLU A 236 2.91 3.20 -4.54
C GLU A 236 2.94 4.73 -4.64
N GLN A 237 1.93 5.37 -5.24
CA GLN A 237 1.83 6.83 -5.30
C GLN A 237 1.85 7.49 -3.92
N ILE A 238 1.16 6.90 -2.94
CA ILE A 238 1.12 7.44 -1.57
C ILE A 238 2.48 7.24 -0.89
N PHE A 239 3.11 6.07 -1.03
CA PHE A 239 4.43 5.83 -0.50
C PHE A 239 5.48 6.78 -1.11
N GLU A 240 5.41 7.05 -2.41
CA GLU A 240 6.25 8.06 -3.06
C GLU A 240 6.03 9.46 -2.47
N LYS A 241 4.77 9.88 -2.28
CA LYS A 241 4.44 11.16 -1.62
C LYS A 241 5.04 11.22 -0.21
N LEU A 242 4.96 10.15 0.57
CA LEU A 242 5.53 10.07 1.92
C LEU A 242 7.05 10.21 1.91
N LEU A 243 7.73 9.50 1.00
CA LEU A 243 9.18 9.58 0.87
C LEU A 243 9.66 10.97 0.39
N GLN A 244 8.92 11.59 -0.54
CA GLN A 244 9.19 12.97 -0.99
C GLN A 244 9.03 14.00 0.14
N ALA A 245 8.11 13.75 1.07
CA ALA A 245 7.92 14.56 2.27
C ALA A 245 8.99 14.31 3.36
N GLY A 246 9.95 13.41 3.12
CA GLY A 246 10.97 13.03 4.10
C GLY A 246 10.44 12.14 5.23
N TYR A 247 9.24 11.55 5.06
CA TYR A 247 8.68 10.60 6.02
C TYR A 247 9.25 9.19 5.81
N ASP A 248 10.55 9.09 6.04
CA ASP A 248 11.35 7.89 5.89
C ASP A 248 11.10 6.94 7.08
N ARG A 249 10.35 5.86 6.85
CA ARG A 249 10.00 4.85 7.86
C ARG A 249 10.31 3.45 7.34
N PRO A 250 10.85 2.54 8.18
CA PRO A 250 11.09 1.15 7.77
C PRO A 250 9.87 0.47 7.16
N ALA A 251 8.67 0.79 7.68
CA ALA A 251 7.41 0.26 7.19
C ALA A 251 7.10 0.70 5.74
N ALA A 252 7.38 1.94 5.34
CA ALA A 252 7.17 2.37 3.95
C ALA A 252 8.01 1.51 2.99
N TYR A 253 9.29 1.35 3.28
CA TYR A 253 10.19 0.52 2.46
C TYR A 253 9.80 -0.96 2.46
N LEU A 254 9.31 -1.50 3.58
CA LEU A 254 8.75 -2.85 3.63
C LEU A 254 7.59 -2.99 2.64
N TYR A 255 6.60 -2.08 2.67
CA TYR A 255 5.45 -2.17 1.78
C TYR A 255 5.79 -1.88 0.32
N ILE A 256 6.71 -0.95 0.03
CA ILE A 256 7.27 -0.76 -1.32
C ILE A 256 7.93 -2.05 -1.81
N GLY A 257 8.71 -2.72 -0.97
CA GLY A 257 9.33 -4.00 -1.31
C GLY A 257 8.29 -5.10 -1.58
N LEU A 258 7.22 -5.17 -0.78
CA LEU A 258 6.12 -6.12 -0.98
C LEU A 258 5.33 -5.84 -2.27
N ILE A 259 5.06 -4.56 -2.58
CA ILE A 259 4.43 -4.14 -3.85
C ILE A 259 5.29 -4.59 -5.03
N ASN A 260 6.58 -4.27 -5.01
CA ASN A 260 7.51 -4.67 -6.07
C ASN A 260 7.62 -6.20 -6.19
N PHE A 261 7.61 -6.92 -5.06
CA PHE A 261 7.60 -8.37 -5.05
C PHE A 261 6.34 -8.96 -5.70
N ASN A 262 5.16 -8.41 -5.40
CA ASN A 262 3.89 -8.82 -6.03
C ASN A 262 3.87 -8.50 -7.53
N LYS A 263 4.47 -7.36 -7.93
CA LYS A 263 4.72 -6.99 -9.33
C LYS A 263 5.85 -7.82 -9.99
N ARG A 264 6.48 -8.75 -9.26
CA ARG A 264 7.62 -9.60 -9.67
C ARG A 264 8.92 -8.86 -10.01
N LEU A 265 9.03 -7.60 -9.57
CA LEU A 265 10.18 -6.72 -9.75
C LEU A 265 11.23 -7.02 -8.67
N LEU A 266 11.86 -8.19 -8.76
CA LEU A 266 12.68 -8.75 -7.67
C LEU A 266 13.85 -7.83 -7.25
N ALA A 267 14.49 -7.15 -8.19
CA ALA A 267 15.59 -6.25 -7.88
C ALA A 267 15.14 -5.01 -7.09
N LYS A 268 14.04 -4.37 -7.51
CA LYS A 268 13.44 -3.24 -6.78
C LYS A 268 12.91 -3.67 -5.41
N ALA A 269 12.34 -4.87 -5.33
CA ALA A 269 11.88 -5.44 -4.07
C ALA A 269 13.05 -5.62 -3.09
N ALA A 270 14.16 -6.20 -3.55
CA ALA A 270 15.37 -6.37 -2.75
C ALA A 270 15.93 -5.03 -2.23
N GLU A 271 16.06 -4.02 -3.10
CA GLU A 271 16.55 -2.68 -2.71
C GLU A 271 15.66 -2.04 -1.63
N ALA A 272 14.33 -2.16 -1.77
CA ALA A 272 13.41 -1.62 -0.77
C ALA A 272 13.50 -2.39 0.55
N PHE A 273 13.62 -3.72 0.53
CA PHE A 273 13.83 -4.49 1.77
C PHE A 273 15.17 -4.18 2.44
N GLU A 274 16.24 -3.97 1.67
CA GLU A 274 17.53 -3.52 2.19
C GLU A 274 17.40 -2.18 2.92
N LYS A 275 16.78 -1.16 2.30
CA LYS A 275 16.52 0.13 2.96
C LYS A 275 15.68 -0.01 4.23
N SER A 276 14.67 -0.88 4.23
CA SER A 276 13.89 -1.17 5.44
C SER A 276 14.76 -1.76 6.56
N LEU A 277 15.67 -2.68 6.23
CA LEU A 277 16.59 -3.32 7.17
C LEU A 277 17.72 -2.39 7.64
N GLU A 278 18.16 -1.43 6.83
CA GLU A 278 19.10 -0.38 7.24
C GLU A 278 18.51 0.48 8.37
N LEU A 279 17.22 0.83 8.26
CA LEU A 279 16.52 1.65 9.25
C LEU A 279 16.10 0.84 10.49
N ALA A 280 15.79 -0.45 10.32
CA ALA A 280 15.42 -1.36 11.40
C ALA A 280 15.96 -2.80 11.15
N PRO A 281 17.19 -3.10 11.60
CA PRO A 281 17.86 -4.39 11.33
C PRO A 281 17.21 -5.62 11.97
N GLN A 282 16.37 -5.44 12.99
CA GLN A 282 15.76 -6.50 13.78
C GLN A 282 14.52 -7.15 13.12
N GLN A 283 14.12 -6.69 11.93
CA GLN A 283 12.94 -7.18 11.22
C GLN A 283 13.20 -8.56 10.57
N LYS A 284 13.13 -9.64 11.37
CA LYS A 284 13.41 -11.01 10.90
C LYS A 284 12.64 -11.41 9.64
N GLY A 285 11.34 -11.13 9.57
CA GLY A 285 10.52 -11.47 8.40
C GLY A 285 10.96 -10.76 7.12
N VAL A 286 11.42 -9.51 7.23
CA VAL A 286 11.96 -8.75 6.09
C VAL A 286 13.30 -9.32 5.65
N ALA A 287 14.16 -9.68 6.61
CA ALA A 287 15.44 -10.34 6.31
C ALA A 287 15.25 -11.69 5.61
N GLU A 288 14.28 -12.51 6.04
CA GLU A 288 13.94 -13.78 5.40
C GLU A 288 13.42 -13.59 3.97
N LEU A 289 12.52 -12.62 3.75
CA LEU A 289 12.02 -12.27 2.42
C LEU A 289 13.14 -11.79 1.50
N SER A 290 13.98 -10.89 1.99
CA SER A 290 15.14 -10.37 1.24
C SER A 290 16.11 -11.49 0.85
N ALA A 291 16.44 -12.38 1.79
CA ALA A 291 17.33 -13.51 1.54
C ALA A 291 16.76 -14.47 0.48
N LYS A 292 15.45 -14.74 0.52
CA LYS A 292 14.77 -15.58 -0.48
C LYS A 292 14.80 -14.97 -1.86
N ILE A 293 14.64 -13.65 -1.97
CA ILE A 293 14.74 -12.93 -3.25
C ILE A 293 16.16 -13.02 -3.80
N GLU A 294 17.17 -12.84 -2.96
CA GLU A 294 18.57 -12.99 -3.37
C GLU A 294 18.92 -14.41 -3.83
N GLU A 295 18.35 -15.44 -3.20
CA GLU A 295 18.51 -16.82 -3.67
C GLU A 295 17.90 -17.01 -5.06
N ILE A 296 16.70 -16.47 -5.30
CA ILE A 296 16.05 -16.52 -6.61
C ILE A 296 16.92 -15.80 -7.65
N ARG A 297 17.39 -14.58 -7.35
CA ARG A 297 18.26 -13.78 -8.24
C ARG A 297 19.55 -14.52 -8.59
N LYS A 298 20.20 -15.17 -7.61
CA LYS A 298 21.41 -15.98 -7.87
C LYS A 298 21.18 -17.13 -8.86
N ARG A 299 19.95 -17.68 -8.90
CA ARG A 299 19.60 -18.78 -9.81
C ARG A 299 19.26 -18.31 -11.21
N ILE A 300 18.58 -17.17 -11.35
CA ILE A 300 18.09 -16.66 -12.63
C ILE A 300 19.04 -15.63 -13.27
N GLY A 301 20.04 -15.15 -12.53
CA GLY A 301 20.93 -14.10 -13.00
C GLY A 301 20.33 -12.70 -12.84
N LYS A 302 20.72 -11.79 -13.73
CA LYS A 302 20.19 -10.42 -13.72
C LYS A 302 18.74 -10.44 -14.18
N THR A 303 17.86 -9.76 -13.45
CA THR A 303 16.48 -9.63 -13.88
C THR A 303 16.36 -8.64 -15.04
N VAL A 304 15.26 -8.73 -15.79
CA VAL A 304 14.97 -7.84 -16.93
C VAL A 304 14.96 -6.38 -16.48
N GLU A 305 14.46 -6.11 -15.27
CA GLU A 305 14.49 -4.80 -14.63
C GLU A 305 15.93 -4.32 -14.40
N GLU A 306 16.83 -5.16 -13.92
CA GLU A 306 18.24 -4.78 -13.70
C GLU A 306 18.99 -4.49 -15.00
N ILE A 307 18.66 -5.24 -16.05
CA ILE A 307 19.22 -5.06 -17.39
C ILE A 307 18.77 -3.69 -17.93
N THR A 308 17.47 -3.41 -17.81
CA THR A 308 16.86 -2.19 -18.35
C THR A 308 17.24 -0.94 -17.56
N ASP A 309 17.26 -1.01 -16.23
CA ASP A 309 17.57 0.11 -15.32
C ASP A 309 19.02 0.62 -15.49
N LYS A 310 19.98 -0.30 -15.68
CA LYS A 310 21.38 0.06 -15.94
C LYS A 310 21.57 0.71 -17.31
N GLY A 311 20.62 0.53 -18.23
CA GLY A 311 20.69 1.09 -19.57
C GLY A 311 21.88 0.58 -20.40
N ILE A 312 22.44 -0.59 -20.05
CA ILE A 312 23.58 -1.22 -20.72
C ILE A 312 23.04 -2.09 -21.85
N TYR A 313 23.61 -1.93 -23.05
CA TYR A 313 23.27 -2.71 -24.24
C TYR A 313 24.52 -2.98 -25.07
N ASP A 314 24.51 -4.08 -25.82
CA ASP A 314 25.62 -4.50 -26.67
C ASP A 314 25.66 -3.72 -27.99
N PHE A 315 24.49 -3.44 -28.56
CA PHE A 315 24.31 -2.67 -29.79
C PHE A 315 22.90 -2.07 -29.85
N TYR A 316 22.64 -1.21 -30.84
CA TYR A 316 21.38 -0.49 -30.99
C TYR A 316 20.78 -0.80 -32.36
N THR A 317 19.48 -1.11 -32.42
CA THR A 317 18.78 -1.51 -33.65
C THR A 317 17.37 -0.91 -33.67
N ASP A 318 16.73 -0.97 -34.84
CA ASP A 318 15.29 -0.80 -34.98
C ASP A 318 14.59 -2.16 -35.15
N GLY A 319 13.29 -2.16 -34.88
CA GLY A 319 12.46 -3.35 -34.91
C GLY A 319 10.98 -3.03 -34.79
N TYR A 320 10.13 -4.05 -34.85
CA TYR A 320 8.68 -3.88 -34.76
C TYR A 320 8.12 -4.62 -33.57
N VAL A 321 7.17 -4.01 -32.89
CA VAL A 321 6.44 -4.65 -31.80
C VAL A 321 5.62 -5.82 -32.36
N LYS A 322 5.91 -7.04 -31.92
CA LYS A 322 5.10 -8.22 -32.29
C LYS A 322 3.83 -8.27 -31.46
N TRP A 323 3.96 -7.97 -30.17
CA TRP A 323 2.86 -7.81 -29.23
C TRP A 323 3.41 -7.15 -27.96
N TYR A 324 2.55 -6.43 -27.26
CA TYR A 324 2.83 -5.89 -25.93
C TYR A 324 1.52 -5.94 -25.14
N ASN A 325 1.61 -6.36 -23.87
CA ASN A 325 0.51 -6.38 -22.93
C ASN A 325 0.86 -5.41 -21.80
N ASP A 326 0.14 -4.30 -21.78
CA ASP A 326 0.29 -3.19 -20.84
C ASP A 326 -0.07 -3.61 -19.41
N GLU A 327 -1.13 -4.38 -19.22
CA GLU A 327 -1.54 -4.89 -17.90
C GLU A 327 -0.44 -5.73 -17.23
N ARG A 328 0.33 -6.49 -18.02
CA ARG A 328 1.43 -7.35 -17.55
C ARG A 328 2.80 -6.69 -17.70
N GLY A 329 2.88 -5.56 -18.39
CA GLY A 329 4.13 -4.86 -18.69
C GLY A 329 5.14 -5.69 -19.49
N LEU A 330 4.68 -6.61 -20.34
CA LEU A 330 5.52 -7.55 -21.08
C LEU A 330 5.14 -7.59 -22.56
N GLY A 331 6.14 -7.77 -23.42
CA GLY A 331 5.95 -7.90 -24.86
C GLY A 331 7.13 -8.53 -25.57
N MET A 332 7.05 -8.61 -26.89
CA MET A 332 8.15 -9.03 -27.75
C MET A 332 8.26 -8.09 -28.94
N ALA A 333 9.49 -7.79 -29.36
CA ALA A 333 9.76 -7.08 -30.61
C ALA A 333 10.65 -7.91 -31.54
N ALA A 334 10.39 -7.79 -32.83
CA ALA A 334 11.25 -8.34 -33.88
C ALA A 334 12.56 -7.55 -33.92
N CYS A 335 13.69 -8.25 -33.87
CA CYS A 335 15.04 -7.69 -34.04
C CYS A 335 15.57 -8.10 -35.41
N LYS A 336 16.21 -7.18 -36.14
CA LYS A 336 16.80 -7.49 -37.46
C LYS A 336 18.13 -8.25 -37.33
N GLU A 337 18.87 -7.97 -36.27
CA GLU A 337 20.27 -8.37 -36.09
C GLU A 337 20.42 -9.52 -35.08
N CYS A 338 19.32 -9.93 -34.45
CA CYS A 338 19.26 -10.89 -33.37
C CYS A 338 17.89 -11.59 -33.32
N PRO A 339 17.73 -12.66 -32.52
CA PRO A 339 16.40 -13.19 -32.21
C PRO A 339 15.47 -12.11 -31.64
N ASP A 340 14.17 -12.39 -31.61
CA ASP A 340 13.20 -11.48 -31.01
C ASP A 340 13.62 -11.09 -29.58
N VAL A 341 13.44 -9.81 -29.28
CA VAL A 341 13.80 -9.23 -27.99
C VAL A 341 12.59 -9.13 -27.08
N LEU A 342 12.79 -9.39 -25.80
CA LEU A 342 11.80 -9.17 -24.75
C LEU A 342 11.62 -7.66 -24.54
N LEU A 343 10.36 -7.21 -24.57
CA LEU A 343 9.96 -5.89 -24.12
C LEU A 343 9.48 -6.00 -22.67
N HIS A 344 10.00 -5.13 -21.82
CA HIS A 344 9.54 -4.99 -20.45
C HIS A 344 9.19 -3.53 -20.22
N TYR A 345 8.11 -3.26 -19.48
CA TYR A 345 7.60 -1.89 -19.29
C TYR A 345 8.65 -0.95 -18.68
N THR A 346 9.59 -1.45 -17.88
CA THR A 346 10.70 -0.64 -17.34
C THR A 346 11.67 -0.14 -18.41
N ALA A 347 11.69 -0.74 -19.60
CA ALA A 347 12.46 -0.27 -20.74
C ALA A 347 11.72 0.80 -21.56
N ILE A 348 10.43 1.01 -21.29
CA ILE A 348 9.50 1.81 -22.10
C ILE A 348 9.15 3.09 -21.32
N PRO A 349 9.19 4.28 -21.93
CA PRO A 349 8.74 5.51 -21.31
C PRO A 349 7.29 5.40 -20.82
N ALA A 350 7.00 5.97 -19.65
CA ALA A 350 5.67 5.88 -19.03
C ALA A 350 4.57 6.45 -19.95
N GLU A 351 4.87 7.49 -20.76
CA GLU A 351 3.87 8.07 -21.68
C GLU A 351 3.55 7.18 -22.89
N LEU A 352 4.35 6.13 -23.12
CA LEU A 352 4.25 5.20 -24.24
C LEU A 352 3.73 3.81 -23.81
N SER A 353 3.85 3.43 -22.54
CA SER A 353 3.56 2.07 -22.07
C SER A 353 2.14 1.61 -22.41
N ASP A 354 1.12 2.45 -22.25
CA ASP A 354 -0.28 2.13 -22.56
C ASP A 354 -0.66 2.34 -24.04
N LYS A 355 0.27 2.87 -24.85
CA LYS A 355 0.04 3.24 -26.26
C LYS A 355 0.78 2.36 -27.25
N LEU A 356 1.74 1.57 -26.80
CA LEU A 356 2.53 0.71 -27.65
C LEU A 356 1.67 -0.42 -28.23
N LYS A 357 1.54 -0.46 -29.55
CA LYS A 357 0.71 -1.44 -30.27
C LYS A 357 1.56 -2.40 -31.06
N ARG A 358 0.99 -3.55 -31.41
CA ARG A 358 1.57 -4.43 -32.45
C ARG A 358 1.79 -3.61 -33.72
N GLY A 359 2.87 -3.89 -34.46
CA GLY A 359 3.20 -3.21 -35.73
C GLY A 359 3.98 -1.91 -35.56
N ASP A 360 3.97 -1.29 -34.38
CA ASP A 360 4.73 -0.07 -34.10
C ASP A 360 6.22 -0.27 -34.39
N LEU A 361 6.81 0.68 -35.11
CA LEU A 361 8.24 0.74 -35.34
C LEU A 361 8.91 1.40 -34.13
N ILE A 362 9.83 0.66 -33.52
CA ILE A 362 10.56 1.10 -32.35
C ILE A 362 12.07 1.04 -32.57
N LYS A 363 12.78 1.87 -31.84
CA LYS A 363 14.24 1.86 -31.70
C LYS A 363 14.58 1.39 -30.29
N PHE A 364 15.59 0.53 -30.14
CA PHE A 364 15.99 0.03 -28.83
C PHE A 364 17.44 -0.46 -28.82
N GLY A 365 18.06 -0.42 -27.64
CA GLY A 365 19.29 -1.13 -27.34
C GLY A 365 18.99 -2.61 -27.08
N VAL A 366 19.90 -3.50 -27.47
CA VAL A 366 19.79 -4.94 -27.21
C VAL A 366 20.82 -5.35 -26.19
N PHE A 367 20.37 -5.94 -25.09
CA PHE A 367 21.22 -6.68 -24.17
C PHE A 367 21.10 -8.17 -24.46
N LYS A 368 22.21 -8.83 -24.80
CA LYS A 368 22.26 -10.27 -25.06
C LYS A 368 22.27 -11.03 -23.74
N ASP A 369 21.08 -11.39 -23.29
CA ASP A 369 20.91 -12.33 -22.18
C ASP A 369 21.10 -13.78 -22.65
N GLU A 370 21.41 -14.68 -21.72
CA GLU A 370 21.66 -16.09 -22.02
C GLU A 370 20.40 -16.83 -22.52
N GLU A 371 19.21 -16.43 -22.07
CA GLU A 371 17.94 -17.05 -22.50
C GLU A 371 17.26 -16.29 -23.63
N THR A 372 16.95 -15.00 -23.41
CA THR A 372 16.20 -14.18 -24.38
C THR A 372 16.75 -12.75 -24.39
N PRO A 373 17.24 -12.24 -25.53
CA PRO A 373 17.70 -10.86 -25.65
C PRO A 373 16.66 -9.87 -25.11
N VAL A 374 17.10 -8.85 -24.37
CA VAL A 374 16.22 -7.87 -23.73
C VAL A 374 16.36 -6.52 -24.42
N ALA A 375 15.23 -5.89 -24.73
CA ALA A 375 15.20 -4.52 -25.22
C ALA A 375 15.41 -3.54 -24.06
N VAL A 376 16.26 -2.55 -24.29
CA VAL A 376 16.62 -1.51 -23.32
C VAL A 376 16.48 -0.14 -23.99
N LYS A 377 15.94 0.85 -23.27
CA LYS A 377 15.69 2.22 -23.80
C LYS A 377 14.88 2.21 -25.10
N VAL A 378 13.63 1.74 -25.00
CA VAL A 378 12.70 1.65 -26.12
C VAL A 378 12.16 3.03 -26.46
N GLU A 379 12.23 3.41 -27.74
CA GLU A 379 11.71 4.66 -28.27
C GLU A 379 10.77 4.37 -29.45
N LEU A 380 9.59 4.99 -29.48
CA LEU A 380 8.68 4.90 -30.63
C LEU A 380 9.20 5.77 -31.78
N ILE A 381 9.33 5.18 -32.97
CA ILE A 381 9.67 5.91 -34.19
C ILE A 381 8.40 6.28 -34.98
N SER A 382 7.49 5.32 -35.19
CA SER A 382 6.22 5.52 -35.89
C SER A 382 5.20 4.43 -35.52
N SER A 383 3.90 4.77 -35.44
CA SER A 383 2.84 3.79 -35.13
C SER A 383 2.23 3.15 -36.38
N GLU A 384 1.69 1.93 -36.26
CA GLU A 384 1.02 1.21 -37.36
C GLU A 384 -0.18 1.99 -37.95
N GLU A 385 -0.90 2.77 -37.14
CA GLU A 385 -2.06 3.56 -37.59
C GLU A 385 -1.68 4.76 -38.49
N ASP A 386 -0.42 5.19 -38.49
CA ASP A 386 0.06 6.36 -39.24
C ASP A 386 0.66 6.01 -40.62
N LEU A 387 0.69 4.73 -41.01
CA LEU A 387 1.27 4.30 -42.27
C LEU A 387 0.20 4.19 -43.36
N GLU A 388 0.11 5.24 -44.21
CA GLU A 388 -0.76 5.21 -45.37
C GLU A 388 -0.40 4.03 -46.31
N THR A 389 -1.40 3.23 -46.66
CA THR A 389 -1.23 2.21 -47.72
C THR A 389 -1.18 2.91 -49.06
N LEU A 390 -0.01 2.91 -49.68
CA LEU A 390 0.22 3.53 -50.97
C LEU A 390 0.28 2.47 -52.08
N PRO A 391 -0.27 2.76 -53.28
CA PRO A 391 -0.04 1.96 -54.46
C PRO A 391 1.34 2.29 -55.06
N GLY A 392 1.99 1.30 -55.65
CA GLY A 392 3.23 1.54 -56.40
C GLY A 392 3.59 0.42 -57.34
N LYS A 393 4.72 0.60 -58.01
CA LYS A 393 5.25 -0.37 -58.97
C LYS A 393 6.71 -0.66 -58.69
N ILE A 394 7.07 -1.95 -58.66
CA ILE A 394 8.46 -2.38 -58.53
C ILE A 394 9.24 -1.83 -59.72
N PHE A 395 10.20 -0.95 -59.46
CA PHE A 395 10.96 -0.22 -60.46
C PHE A 395 12.29 -0.89 -60.79
N SER A 396 13.01 -1.34 -59.76
CA SER A 396 14.29 -2.04 -59.92
C SER A 396 14.52 -3.05 -58.82
N LEU A 397 15.25 -4.13 -59.14
CA LEU A 397 15.60 -5.19 -58.19
C LEU A 397 17.12 -5.41 -58.14
N ASP A 398 17.69 -5.35 -56.94
CA ASP A 398 19.05 -5.80 -56.65
C ASP A 398 18.97 -7.15 -55.91
N ARG A 399 19.16 -8.23 -56.68
CA ARG A 399 19.08 -9.60 -56.15
C ARG A 399 20.29 -9.99 -55.31
N GLU A 400 21.45 -9.37 -55.52
CA GLU A 400 22.64 -9.65 -54.70
C GLU A 400 22.48 -9.09 -53.29
N ARG A 401 21.83 -7.93 -53.18
CA ARG A 401 21.56 -7.27 -51.89
C ARG A 401 20.19 -7.58 -51.30
N ALA A 402 19.36 -8.35 -52.01
CA ALA A 402 17.98 -8.64 -51.64
C ALA A 402 17.15 -7.37 -51.36
N THR A 403 17.33 -6.34 -52.20
CA THR A 403 16.64 -5.04 -52.09
C THR A 403 16.04 -4.62 -53.41
N GLY A 404 15.09 -3.69 -53.39
CA GLY A 404 14.56 -3.07 -54.59
C GLY A 404 14.06 -1.66 -54.37
N LEU A 405 13.62 -1.03 -55.46
CA LEU A 405 12.95 0.26 -55.45
C LEU A 405 11.51 0.11 -55.92
N ILE A 406 10.59 0.77 -55.24
CA ILE A 406 9.21 0.98 -55.67
C ILE A 406 9.10 2.43 -56.14
N LYS A 407 8.48 2.64 -57.30
CA LYS A 407 7.95 3.95 -57.68
C LYS A 407 6.61 4.16 -56.99
N GLY A 408 6.57 5.16 -56.12
CA GLY A 408 5.36 5.58 -55.39
C GLY A 408 4.38 6.38 -56.27
N PRO A 409 3.24 6.80 -55.70
CA PRO A 409 2.20 7.52 -56.41
C PRO A 409 2.61 8.92 -56.90
N GLU A 410 3.63 9.53 -56.32
CA GLU A 410 4.21 10.82 -56.73
C GLU A 410 5.50 10.65 -57.56
N ASP A 411 5.77 9.44 -58.07
CA ASP A 411 6.98 9.05 -58.82
C ASP A 411 8.29 9.14 -58.00
N GLU A 412 8.18 9.06 -56.68
CA GLU A 412 9.28 8.99 -55.73
C GLU A 412 9.88 7.58 -55.63
N ASP A 413 11.19 7.51 -55.39
CA ASP A 413 11.91 6.24 -55.19
C ASP A 413 11.83 5.80 -53.73
N ILE A 414 11.23 4.64 -53.50
CA ILE A 414 11.01 4.07 -52.17
C ILE A 414 11.76 2.75 -52.06
N LEU A 415 12.71 2.69 -51.12
CA LEU A 415 13.57 1.52 -50.93
C LEU A 415 12.83 0.41 -50.20
N PHE A 416 13.05 -0.85 -50.57
CA PHE A 416 12.56 -1.98 -49.78
C PHE A 416 13.56 -3.13 -49.73
N SER A 417 13.44 -3.92 -48.65
CA SER A 417 14.10 -5.22 -48.51
C SER A 417 13.14 -6.32 -48.97
N PHE A 418 13.66 -7.39 -49.58
CA PHE A 418 12.84 -8.53 -49.98
C PHE A 418 12.15 -9.20 -48.78
N SER A 419 12.66 -9.01 -47.56
CA SER A 419 12.00 -9.46 -46.32
C SER A 419 10.66 -8.78 -46.06
N GLU A 420 10.40 -7.62 -46.67
CA GLU A 420 9.16 -6.86 -46.52
C GLU A 420 8.05 -7.35 -47.47
N LEU A 421 8.37 -8.27 -48.39
CA LEU A 421 7.39 -8.86 -49.31
C LEU A 421 6.60 -9.95 -48.60
N ASN A 422 5.28 -9.93 -48.75
CA ASN A 422 4.48 -11.08 -48.38
C ASN A 422 4.76 -12.29 -49.30
N GLN A 423 4.41 -13.49 -48.85
CA GLN A 423 4.71 -14.74 -49.56
C GLN A 423 4.31 -14.70 -51.05
N ASN A 424 3.10 -14.23 -51.34
CA ASN A 424 2.60 -14.17 -52.72
C ASN A 424 3.39 -13.17 -53.58
N ALA A 425 3.79 -12.01 -53.04
CA ALA A 425 4.56 -11.03 -53.77
C ALA A 425 6.02 -11.48 -53.98
N ALA A 426 6.60 -12.21 -53.02
CA ALA A 426 7.93 -12.78 -53.12
C ALA A 426 8.02 -13.86 -54.23
N GLU A 427 6.99 -14.70 -54.36
CA GLU A 427 6.94 -15.78 -55.37
C GLU A 427 6.92 -15.28 -56.82
N VAL A 428 6.35 -14.11 -57.08
CA VAL A 428 6.21 -13.54 -58.44
C VAL A 428 7.01 -12.24 -58.64
N LEU A 429 7.99 -12.00 -57.77
CA LEU A 429 8.75 -10.75 -57.72
C LEU A 429 9.48 -10.46 -59.05
N THR A 430 9.02 -9.42 -59.74
CA THR A 430 9.55 -8.97 -61.04
C THR A 430 9.45 -7.45 -61.14
N GLU A 431 10.30 -6.85 -61.97
CA GLU A 431 10.17 -5.42 -62.30
C GLU A 431 8.85 -5.17 -63.06
N GLY A 432 8.21 -4.05 -62.77
CA GLY A 432 6.90 -3.70 -63.29
C GLY A 432 5.71 -4.25 -62.49
N LEU A 433 5.95 -5.05 -61.45
CA LEU A 433 4.91 -5.63 -60.60
C LEU A 433 4.16 -4.55 -59.82
N ASP A 434 2.82 -4.53 -59.93
CA ASP A 434 1.96 -3.63 -59.17
C ASP A 434 1.78 -4.12 -57.74
N VAL A 435 2.16 -3.28 -56.79
CA VAL A 435 2.12 -3.57 -55.36
C VAL A 435 1.35 -2.50 -54.59
N ILE A 436 0.91 -2.87 -53.40
CA ILE A 436 0.55 -1.94 -52.33
C ILE A 436 1.54 -2.12 -51.20
N PHE A 437 1.87 -1.04 -50.52
CA PHE A 437 2.87 -1.03 -49.47
C PHE A 437 2.61 0.10 -48.49
N GLU A 438 3.21 0.00 -47.32
CA GLU A 438 3.20 1.04 -46.30
C GLU A 438 4.50 1.82 -46.39
N ALA A 439 4.43 3.15 -46.54
CA ALA A 439 5.61 4.00 -46.65
C ALA A 439 6.04 4.52 -45.27
N ALA A 440 7.25 4.19 -44.84
CA ALA A 440 7.84 4.67 -43.60
C ALA A 440 9.10 5.49 -43.89
N LYS A 441 9.30 6.58 -43.14
CA LYS A 441 10.50 7.42 -43.25
C LYS A 441 11.59 6.89 -42.33
N THR A 442 12.63 6.30 -42.90
CA THR A 442 13.73 5.66 -42.16
C THR A 442 15.01 6.48 -42.25
N LYS A 443 15.78 6.56 -41.16
CA LYS A 443 17.08 7.23 -41.13
C LYS A 443 18.15 6.28 -41.71
N THR A 444 18.90 6.73 -42.71
CA THR A 444 19.97 5.96 -43.35
C THR A 444 21.28 6.07 -42.57
N LEU A 445 22.27 5.25 -42.94
CA LEU A 445 23.61 5.22 -42.35
C LEU A 445 24.35 6.57 -42.42
N ASP A 446 23.96 7.45 -43.35
CA ASP A 446 24.51 8.80 -43.50
C ASP A 446 23.69 9.88 -42.76
N ASP A 447 22.83 9.48 -41.81
CA ASP A 447 21.93 10.34 -41.05
C ASP A 447 20.88 11.10 -41.88
N LYS A 448 20.68 10.72 -43.14
CA LYS A 448 19.63 11.27 -44.02
C LYS A 448 18.36 10.46 -43.91
N PHE A 449 17.20 11.09 -44.12
CA PHE A 449 15.93 10.37 -44.19
C PHE A 449 15.66 9.86 -45.60
N ALA A 450 15.30 8.59 -45.73
CA ALA A 450 14.83 7.98 -46.96
C ALA A 450 13.47 7.31 -46.73
N TRP A 451 12.64 7.27 -47.77
CA TRP A 451 11.40 6.52 -47.74
C TRP A 451 11.70 5.04 -47.95
N THR A 452 11.13 4.21 -47.08
CA THR A 452 11.20 2.75 -47.17
C THR A 452 9.81 2.15 -47.20
N ALA A 453 9.61 1.14 -48.05
CA ALA A 453 8.35 0.42 -48.16
C ALA A 453 8.35 -0.83 -47.28
N ARG A 454 7.21 -1.07 -46.64
CA ARG A 454 6.96 -2.18 -45.73
C ARG A 454 5.68 -2.90 -46.12
N ASN A 455 5.54 -4.12 -45.62
CA ASN A 455 4.31 -4.91 -45.76
C ASN A 455 3.84 -4.98 -47.22
N ILE A 456 4.77 -5.27 -48.15
CA ILE A 456 4.55 -5.16 -49.58
C ILE A 456 3.74 -6.35 -50.06
N ARG A 457 2.61 -6.07 -50.72
CA ARG A 457 1.66 -7.08 -51.19
C ARG A 457 1.26 -6.80 -52.62
N LEU A 458 0.84 -7.84 -53.34
CA LEU A 458 0.28 -7.69 -54.67
C LEU A 458 -0.95 -6.78 -54.65
N ARG A 459 -1.00 -5.79 -55.54
CA ARG A 459 -2.17 -4.91 -55.70
C ARG A 459 -3.40 -5.69 -56.20
N LYS A 460 -3.17 -6.76 -56.95
CA LYS A 460 -4.20 -7.70 -57.42
C LYS A 460 -3.67 -9.13 -57.35
N PRO A 461 -4.49 -10.13 -56.98
CA PRO A 461 -4.06 -11.52 -56.97
C PRO A 461 -3.71 -11.96 -58.39
N VAL A 462 -2.46 -12.36 -58.61
CA VAL A 462 -2.00 -12.99 -59.84
C VAL A 462 -2.30 -14.49 -59.73
N LYS A 463 -3.00 -15.07 -60.70
CA LYS A 463 -3.13 -16.53 -60.78
C LYS A 463 -1.75 -17.09 -61.12
N ILE A 464 -1.08 -17.69 -60.15
CA ILE A 464 0.15 -18.45 -60.37
C ILE A 464 -0.26 -19.70 -61.15
N PRO A 465 0.21 -19.91 -62.39
CA PRO A 465 -0.01 -21.17 -63.09
C PRO A 465 0.64 -22.28 -62.28
N SER A 466 -0.15 -23.29 -61.93
CA SER A 466 0.29 -24.52 -61.26
C SER A 466 1.36 -25.28 -62.04
#